data_AF-A0AAW0CJ37-F1
#
_entry.id   AF-A0AAW0CJ37-F1
#
_cell.length_a   1.000
_cell.length_b   1.000
_cell.length_c   1.000
_cell.angle_alpha   90.00
_cell.angle_beta   90.00
_cell.angle_gamma   90.00
#
_symmetry.space_group_name_H-M   'P 1'
#
loop_
_entity.id
_entity.type
_entity.pdbx_description
1 polymer ?
#
loop_
_entity_poly.entity_id
_entity_poly.type
_entity_poly.pdbx_seq_one_letter_code
_entity_poly.pdbx_strand_id
1 'polypeptide(L)'
;MAFDPYTEVEQASPPFPSHPLLSPNRPTKEKEGFRSQTSELNAFPTLHARSTSTSGPTRDVGYYPLSLCMLILWIVYVVILLWLLETAVKHGPESISQPWAYTTLPSLLITVFAQGHGAITAMHLSRVSVSALHSVRTSPSTWAEVFWISDRAWQGPVGIATTFFAASRLRIRTSTHFILCALTCLTALVTPIILSRAYPIQTITVNENTQITPFALSPKQMGAVDAYAEMGTGSGSWTTALSVADTYNSSIFLPPAASRDGDPADFFFAGNVEGTTARLPGLRLSGQCVPVQSPVSSFEDFANYSIAQIPSASPGGQTRVPALTVNPASSVNLTFTSFCNATWGVLLPADQATGTNVGYIYLQSTNGSSSVNGVIRCDTRFATGRATLSGTTGTFTDFTEEALYHDTQGGEPLLDPLYSMLYYFNDRQLFESAQMKAGVARALGYVPLVQDGGNPGYTQPTIDEMATGFWRGVSYNVAGLGLLSRSNEVTYPAVQSGQTAVHVRERRFASGAYALLALWLLLLIFITARSFRPTFAGSFDSYITAKLVQNKPGLVEESSGDLAANENVKESFGVAGSDGNGRIVVR
;
A
#
# COMPACT_ATOMS: atom_id res chain seq x y z
N MET A 1 15.35 -15.91 -19.16
CA MET A 1 16.64 -16.60 -18.93
C MET A 1 17.71 -15.52 -18.87
N ALA A 2 18.23 -15.23 -17.69
CA ALA A 2 19.36 -14.32 -17.50
C ALA A 2 20.23 -14.92 -16.39
N PHE A 3 21.50 -15.15 -16.71
CA PHE A 3 22.54 -15.64 -15.82
C PHE A 3 23.16 -14.45 -15.10
N ASP A 4 23.32 -14.57 -13.79
CA ASP A 4 24.06 -13.66 -12.93
C ASP A 4 25.33 -14.40 -12.46
N PRO A 5 26.56 -13.92 -12.72
CA PRO A 5 27.76 -14.52 -12.16
C PRO A 5 28.18 -13.77 -10.89
N TYR A 6 28.69 -14.54 -9.94
CA TYR A 6 29.30 -14.14 -8.65
C TYR A 6 28.37 -14.11 -7.44
N THR A 7 28.26 -15.26 -6.77
CA THR A 7 28.41 -15.28 -5.30
C THR A 7 29.04 -16.60 -4.87
N GLU A 8 30.10 -16.49 -4.08
CA GLU A 8 30.89 -17.59 -3.53
C GLU A 8 30.08 -18.49 -2.58
N VAL A 9 30.60 -19.72 -2.50
CA VAL A 9 30.10 -20.88 -1.79
C VAL A 9 30.31 -20.75 -0.28
N GLU A 10 29.26 -20.89 0.51
CA GLU A 10 29.38 -21.33 1.91
C GLU A 10 28.37 -22.44 2.20
N GLN A 11 28.88 -23.54 2.77
CA GLN A 11 28.23 -24.84 2.89
C GLN A 11 27.32 -24.97 4.12
N ALA A 12 26.17 -25.61 3.84
CA ALA A 12 25.51 -26.66 4.62
C ALA A 12 24.82 -26.35 5.96
N SER A 13 23.50 -26.59 5.99
CA SER A 13 22.82 -27.42 7.00
C SER A 13 21.44 -27.90 6.48
N PRO A 14 21.00 -29.14 6.82
CA PRO A 14 19.84 -29.79 6.18
C PRO A 14 18.49 -29.47 6.86
N PRO A 15 17.35 -29.65 6.16
CA PRO A 15 16.03 -29.43 6.73
C PRO A 15 15.52 -30.66 7.52
N PHE A 16 15.00 -30.41 8.72
CA PHE A 16 14.24 -31.37 9.52
C PHE A 16 12.82 -31.60 8.97
N PRO A 17 12.20 -32.76 9.27
CA PRO A 17 11.06 -33.28 8.53
C PRO A 17 9.72 -32.78 9.06
N SER A 18 8.77 -32.68 8.13
CA SER A 18 7.33 -32.48 8.34
C SER A 18 6.69 -33.67 9.08
N HIS A 19 6.02 -33.40 10.20
CA HIS A 19 5.09 -34.34 10.83
C HIS A 19 3.66 -34.21 10.27
N PRO A 20 2.86 -35.30 10.31
CA PRO A 20 1.69 -35.44 9.46
C PRO A 20 0.37 -35.06 10.13
N LEU A 21 -0.57 -34.70 9.26
CA LEU A 21 -2.01 -34.55 9.47
C LEU A 21 -2.63 -35.84 10.05
N LEU A 22 -3.41 -35.69 11.12
CA LEU A 22 -4.30 -36.74 11.64
C LEU A 22 -5.72 -36.17 11.81
N SER A 23 -6.58 -36.66 10.93
CA SER A 23 -8.02 -36.90 11.09
C SER A 23 -8.24 -38.25 10.38
N PRO A 24 -9.03 -39.23 10.86
CA PRO A 24 -10.48 -39.04 11.01
C PRO A 24 -11.20 -39.94 12.05
N ASN A 25 -12.54 -39.79 12.07
CA ASN A 25 -13.56 -40.79 12.41
C ASN A 25 -14.04 -40.99 13.88
N ARG A 26 -15.26 -40.45 14.11
CA ARG A 26 -16.41 -41.06 14.81
C ARG A 26 -16.85 -42.37 14.10
N PRO A 27 -17.84 -43.16 14.57
CA PRO A 27 -18.53 -43.24 15.88
C PRO A 27 -18.69 -44.70 16.40
N THR A 28 -19.22 -44.92 17.62
CA THR A 28 -20.38 -45.83 17.90
C THR A 28 -20.71 -46.00 19.39
N LYS A 29 -22.01 -45.82 19.67
CA LYS A 29 -22.97 -46.61 20.49
C LYS A 29 -22.58 -47.37 21.77
N GLU A 30 -23.49 -47.16 22.74
CA GLU A 30 -24.17 -48.14 23.61
C GLU A 30 -23.47 -48.80 24.81
N LYS A 31 -24.08 -48.52 25.98
CA LYS A 31 -24.75 -49.46 26.90
C LYS A 31 -24.18 -49.63 28.32
N GLU A 32 -25.12 -49.43 29.25
CA GLU A 32 -25.44 -50.20 30.47
C GLU A 32 -24.40 -50.25 31.61
N GLY A 33 -24.89 -50.10 32.84
CA GLY A 33 -24.09 -50.49 34.01
C GLY A 33 -24.50 -49.92 35.37
N PHE A 34 -25.75 -50.14 35.78
CA PHE A 34 -26.25 -49.87 37.13
C PHE A 34 -25.78 -50.99 38.09
N ARG A 35 -25.04 -50.68 39.18
CA ARG A 35 -25.18 -51.36 40.49
C ARG A 35 -24.32 -50.79 41.63
N SER A 36 -25.04 -50.21 42.59
CA SER A 36 -24.97 -50.40 44.05
C SER A 36 -23.85 -51.28 44.63
N GLN A 37 -23.16 -50.74 45.64
CA GLN A 37 -23.02 -51.44 46.92
C GLN A 37 -23.04 -50.48 48.11
N THR A 38 -23.82 -50.89 49.09
CA THR A 38 -24.20 -50.29 50.37
C THR A 38 -23.19 -50.54 51.48
N SER A 39 -23.33 -49.74 52.54
CA SER A 39 -23.03 -50.04 53.96
C SER A 39 -21.60 -49.76 54.45
N GLU A 40 -21.45 -48.74 55.31
CA GLU A 40 -21.33 -49.00 56.75
C GLU A 40 -21.60 -47.76 57.61
N LEU A 41 -22.14 -48.06 58.79
CA LEU A 41 -22.78 -47.22 59.78
C LEU A 41 -21.77 -46.62 60.78
N ASN A 42 -22.23 -45.55 61.44
CA ASN A 42 -21.87 -45.11 62.81
C ASN A 42 -20.52 -44.44 63.06
N ALA A 43 -20.57 -43.12 63.27
CA ALA A 43 -20.13 -42.51 64.54
C ALA A 43 -20.63 -41.06 64.63
N PHE A 44 -21.64 -40.81 65.45
CA PHE A 44 -21.86 -39.51 66.06
C PHE A 44 -20.83 -39.32 67.18
N PRO A 45 -20.15 -38.18 67.24
CA PRO A 45 -19.79 -37.58 68.51
C PRO A 45 -20.60 -36.30 68.71
N THR A 46 -21.44 -36.34 69.74
CA THR A 46 -21.97 -35.19 70.47
C THR A 46 -20.82 -34.29 70.92
N LEU A 47 -20.57 -33.21 70.19
CA LEU A 47 -19.64 -32.17 70.60
C LEU A 47 -20.40 -31.11 71.40
N HIS A 48 -20.17 -31.16 72.72
CA HIS A 48 -20.58 -30.13 73.66
C HIS A 48 -20.19 -28.73 73.16
N ALA A 49 -21.18 -27.86 73.09
CA ALA A 49 -21.02 -26.43 72.96
C ALA A 49 -20.17 -25.90 74.13
N ARG A 50 -18.89 -25.64 73.88
CA ARG A 50 -18.05 -24.80 74.73
C ARG A 50 -18.02 -23.42 74.11
N SER A 51 -18.82 -22.50 74.63
CA SER A 51 -18.76 -21.09 74.29
C SER A 51 -17.47 -20.48 74.87
N THR A 52 -16.35 -20.64 74.17
CA THR A 52 -15.21 -19.75 74.37
C THR A 52 -15.45 -18.51 73.53
N SER A 53 -15.91 -17.46 74.22
CA SER A 53 -15.87 -16.07 73.79
C SER A 53 -14.40 -15.66 73.56
N THR A 54 -13.84 -16.04 72.42
CA THR A 54 -12.64 -15.40 71.86
C THR A 54 -13.14 -14.21 71.06
N SER A 55 -12.97 -13.01 71.62
CA SER A 55 -13.02 -11.75 70.90
C SER A 55 -12.01 -11.78 69.77
N GLY A 56 -12.46 -12.15 68.57
CA GLY A 56 -11.67 -12.04 67.35
C GLY A 56 -11.34 -10.57 67.07
N PRO A 57 -10.29 -10.29 66.29
CA PRO A 57 -9.91 -8.93 65.94
C PRO A 57 -11.10 -8.20 65.33
N THR A 58 -11.48 -7.07 65.95
CA THR A 58 -12.44 -6.12 65.40
C THR A 58 -11.92 -5.68 64.03
N ARG A 59 -12.61 -6.07 62.95
CA ARG A 59 -12.27 -5.61 61.62
C ARG A 59 -12.78 -4.17 61.50
N ASP A 60 -11.88 -3.22 61.70
CA ASP A 60 -12.21 -1.80 61.62
C ASP A 60 -12.69 -1.44 60.21
N VAL A 61 -13.79 -0.69 60.16
CA VAL A 61 -14.32 -0.10 58.93
C VAL A 61 -13.27 0.88 58.40
N GLY A 62 -12.78 0.66 57.18
CA GLY A 62 -11.64 1.37 56.63
C GLY A 62 -11.80 1.79 55.17
N TYR A 63 -10.88 2.63 54.68
CA TYR A 63 -10.81 3.00 53.27
C TYR A 63 -9.99 1.98 52.48
N TYR A 64 -10.51 1.56 51.31
CA TYR A 64 -9.82 0.66 50.40
C TYR A 64 -9.46 1.39 49.09
N PRO A 65 -8.39 2.21 49.04
CA PRO A 65 -8.14 3.15 47.93
C PRO A 65 -7.64 2.49 46.63
N LEU A 66 -7.20 1.23 46.67
CA LEU A 66 -6.59 0.54 45.52
C LEU A 66 -7.47 0.58 44.26
N SER A 67 -8.78 0.34 44.40
CA SER A 67 -9.71 0.37 43.28
C SER A 67 -9.88 1.76 42.66
N LEU A 68 -9.66 2.82 43.44
CA LEU A 68 -9.68 4.20 42.95
C LEU A 68 -8.38 4.54 42.24
N CYS A 69 -7.23 4.13 42.80
CA CYS A 69 -5.92 4.34 42.18
C CYS A 69 -5.84 3.66 40.81
N MET A 70 -6.28 2.39 40.73
CA MET A 70 -6.35 1.65 39.45
C MET A 70 -7.29 2.32 38.44
N LEU A 71 -8.43 2.87 38.90
CA LEU A 71 -9.34 3.60 38.02
C LEU A 71 -8.73 4.89 37.47
N ILE A 72 -8.03 5.66 38.31
CA ILE A 72 -7.34 6.89 37.89
C ILE A 72 -6.26 6.57 36.85
N LEU A 73 -5.42 5.56 37.10
CA LEU A 73 -4.43 5.09 36.13
C LEU A 73 -5.09 4.65 34.82
N TRP A 74 -6.25 4.00 34.90
CA TRP A 74 -7.01 3.59 33.73
C TRP A 74 -7.56 4.77 32.92
N ILE A 75 -8.04 5.82 33.58
CA ILE A 75 -8.47 7.05 32.90
C ILE A 75 -7.29 7.69 32.15
N VAL A 76 -6.12 7.78 32.80
CA VAL A 76 -4.89 8.28 32.16
C VAL A 76 -4.53 7.43 30.94
N TYR A 77 -4.60 6.10 31.07
CA TYR A 77 -4.38 5.18 29.96
C TYR A 77 -5.33 5.44 28.77
N VAL A 78 -6.62 5.63 29.03
CA VAL A 78 -7.61 5.93 27.98
C VAL A 78 -7.30 7.25 27.27
N VAL A 79 -6.90 8.29 28.01
CA VAL A 79 -6.52 9.58 27.43
C VAL A 79 -5.30 9.43 26.52
N ILE A 80 -4.27 8.69 26.96
CA ILE A 80 -3.06 8.42 26.15
C ILE A 80 -3.42 7.64 24.88
N LEU A 81 -4.27 6.62 24.99
CA LEU A 81 -4.74 5.84 23.85
C LEU A 81 -5.44 6.73 22.82
N LEU A 82 -6.38 7.59 23.24
CA LEU A 82 -7.10 8.48 22.32
C LEU A 82 -6.15 9.49 21.66
N TRP A 83 -5.21 10.05 22.42
CA TRP A 83 -4.20 10.95 21.88
C TRP A 83 -3.34 10.26 20.81
N LEU A 84 -2.89 9.03 21.08
CA LEU A 84 -2.08 8.28 20.13
C LEU A 84 -2.85 7.93 18.86
N LEU A 85 -4.13 7.55 18.97
CA LEU A 85 -4.98 7.24 17.81
C LEU A 85 -5.20 8.47 16.92
N GLU A 86 -5.52 9.63 17.49
CA GLU A 86 -5.67 10.86 16.71
C GLU A 86 -4.33 11.29 16.08
N THR A 87 -3.21 11.07 16.79
CA THR A 87 -1.87 11.36 16.26
C THR A 87 -1.50 10.42 15.10
N ALA A 88 -1.82 9.14 15.20
CA ALA A 88 -1.59 8.15 14.14
C ALA A 88 -2.41 8.48 12.87
N VAL A 89 -3.67 8.87 13.02
CA VAL A 89 -4.52 9.32 11.90
C VAL A 89 -3.93 10.56 11.23
N LYS A 90 -3.39 11.49 12.02
CA LYS A 90 -2.81 12.72 11.50
C LYS A 90 -1.53 12.47 10.68
N HIS A 91 -0.63 11.59 11.16
CA HIS A 91 0.65 11.32 10.50
C HIS A 91 0.55 10.29 9.38
N GLY A 92 -0.48 9.44 9.37
CA GLY A 92 -0.71 8.42 8.35
C GLY A 92 -0.50 8.88 6.89
N PRO A 93 -1.07 10.02 6.45
CA PRO A 93 -0.90 10.51 5.08
C PRO A 93 0.44 11.22 4.79
N GLU A 94 1.35 11.35 5.76
CA GLU A 94 2.57 12.18 5.61
C GLU A 94 3.78 11.40 5.06
N SER A 95 3.86 10.08 5.28
CA SER A 95 4.97 9.26 4.82
C SER A 95 4.53 7.83 4.50
N ILE A 96 5.20 7.21 3.53
CA ILE A 96 5.00 5.80 3.17
C ILE A 96 5.46 4.90 4.33
N SER A 97 6.55 5.28 5.00
CA SER A 97 7.16 4.54 6.10
C SER A 97 6.77 5.14 7.46
N GLN A 98 5.73 4.60 8.06
CA GLN A 98 5.24 5.08 9.35
C GLN A 98 5.97 4.39 10.52
N PRO A 99 6.47 5.14 11.51
CA PRO A 99 7.03 4.56 12.74
C PRO A 99 6.08 3.60 13.44
N TRP A 100 6.64 2.57 14.09
CA TRP A 100 5.86 1.57 14.87
C TRP A 100 4.93 2.19 15.93
N ALA A 101 5.29 3.38 16.42
CA ALA A 101 4.51 4.16 17.37
C ALA A 101 3.13 4.60 16.82
N TYR A 102 2.99 4.72 15.50
CA TYR A 102 1.74 5.12 14.84
C TYR A 102 1.02 3.96 14.15
N THR A 103 1.65 2.78 14.06
CA THR A 103 1.08 1.60 13.39
C THR A 103 0.75 0.49 14.39
N THR A 104 1.77 -0.06 15.06
CA THR A 104 1.62 -1.23 15.95
C THR A 104 1.16 -0.86 17.36
N LEU A 105 1.73 0.21 17.93
CA LEU A 105 1.43 0.61 19.30
C LEU A 105 -0.06 0.93 19.54
N PRO A 106 -0.77 1.69 18.68
CA PRO A 106 -2.20 1.97 18.86
C PRO A 106 -3.04 0.69 18.84
N SER A 107 -2.70 -0.26 17.96
CA SER A 107 -3.39 -1.56 17.86
C SER A 107 -3.23 -2.41 19.13
N LEU A 108 -2.03 -2.42 19.71
CA LEU A 108 -1.77 -3.09 20.99
C LEU A 108 -2.55 -2.42 22.12
N LEU A 109 -2.56 -1.09 22.19
CA LEU A 109 -3.28 -0.36 23.22
C LEU A 109 -4.81 -0.51 23.07
N ILE A 110 -5.36 -0.57 21.85
CA ILE A 110 -6.77 -0.90 21.63
C ILE A 110 -7.08 -2.31 22.17
N THR A 111 -6.18 -3.27 21.98
CA THR A 111 -6.37 -4.65 22.46
C THR A 111 -6.41 -4.70 23.98
N VAL A 112 -5.45 -4.05 24.65
CA VAL A 112 -5.43 -3.93 26.12
C VAL A 112 -6.66 -3.19 26.62
N PHE A 113 -7.10 -2.14 25.93
CA PHE A 113 -8.34 -1.43 26.25
C PHE A 113 -9.56 -2.35 26.15
N ALA A 114 -9.68 -3.14 25.08
CA ALA A 114 -10.79 -4.05 24.88
C ALA A 114 -10.87 -5.15 25.96
N GLN A 115 -9.73 -5.67 26.40
CA GLN A 115 -9.66 -6.70 27.44
C GLN A 115 -9.85 -6.11 28.86
N GLY A 116 -9.31 -4.93 29.13
CA GLY A 116 -9.26 -4.34 30.47
C GLY A 116 -10.45 -3.45 30.83
N HIS A 117 -11.10 -2.78 29.87
CA HIS A 117 -12.02 -1.67 30.17
C HIS A 117 -13.25 -2.13 30.96
N GLY A 118 -13.85 -3.26 30.59
CA GLY A 118 -14.93 -3.88 31.34
C GLY A 118 -14.49 -4.35 32.73
N ALA A 119 -13.37 -5.09 32.81
CA ALA A 119 -12.89 -5.71 34.04
C ALA A 119 -12.48 -4.69 35.13
N ILE A 120 -11.80 -3.60 34.75
CA ILE A 120 -11.38 -2.56 35.69
C ILE A 120 -12.59 -1.74 36.18
N THR A 121 -13.54 -1.44 35.28
CA THR A 121 -14.81 -0.81 35.62
C THR A 121 -15.58 -1.67 36.63
N ALA A 122 -15.70 -2.97 36.33
CA ALA A 122 -16.31 -3.97 37.19
C ALA A 122 -15.64 -4.09 38.57
N MET A 123 -14.31 -4.09 38.63
CA MET A 123 -13.56 -4.09 39.89
C MET A 123 -13.92 -2.87 40.74
N HIS A 124 -13.90 -1.67 40.16
CA HIS A 124 -14.22 -0.45 40.89
C HIS A 124 -15.66 -0.43 41.40
N LEU A 125 -16.62 -0.77 40.54
CA LEU A 125 -18.04 -0.84 40.89
C LEU A 125 -18.33 -1.90 41.97
N SER A 126 -17.63 -3.04 41.94
CA SER A 126 -17.78 -4.08 42.98
C SER A 126 -17.37 -3.60 44.36
N ARG A 127 -16.32 -2.78 44.46
CA ARG A 127 -15.93 -2.11 45.69
C ARG A 127 -17.01 -1.12 46.12
N VAL A 128 -17.48 -0.28 45.20
CA VAL A 128 -18.44 0.80 45.52
C VAL A 128 -19.79 0.22 45.97
N SER A 129 -20.17 -0.95 45.44
CA SER A 129 -21.35 -1.69 45.86
C SER A 129 -21.31 -2.16 47.33
N VAL A 130 -20.13 -2.46 47.89
CA VAL A 130 -20.03 -2.72 49.35
C VAL A 130 -20.46 -1.49 50.13
N SER A 131 -19.99 -0.31 49.72
CA SER A 131 -20.31 0.95 50.39
C SER A 131 -21.80 1.29 50.26
N ALA A 132 -22.45 0.87 49.18
CA ALA A 132 -23.87 1.10 48.95
C ALA A 132 -24.77 0.42 49.99
N LEU A 133 -24.33 -0.70 50.58
CA LEU A 133 -25.05 -1.45 51.61
C LEU A 133 -25.26 -0.66 52.91
N HIS A 134 -24.43 0.35 53.17
CA HIS A 134 -24.47 1.17 54.38
C HIS A 134 -25.44 2.36 54.32
N SER A 135 -26.16 2.56 53.21
CA SER A 135 -27.00 3.74 53.02
C SER A 135 -28.38 3.37 52.46
N VAL A 136 -29.43 3.80 53.16
CA VAL A 136 -30.85 3.57 52.80
C VAL A 136 -31.18 3.99 51.36
N ARG A 137 -30.50 5.03 50.84
CA ARG A 137 -30.76 5.58 49.50
C ARG A 137 -30.04 4.84 48.36
N THR A 138 -29.14 3.93 48.69
CA THR A 138 -28.27 3.22 47.73
C THR A 138 -28.27 1.72 47.96
N SER A 139 -28.85 1.25 49.07
CA SER A 139 -28.95 -0.15 49.40
C SER A 139 -29.82 -0.88 48.38
N PRO A 140 -29.53 -2.17 48.12
CA PRO A 140 -30.42 -3.05 47.38
C PRO A 140 -31.83 -3.02 47.97
N SER A 141 -32.85 -3.15 47.14
CA SER A 141 -34.25 -3.14 47.59
C SER A 141 -34.64 -4.45 48.26
N THR A 142 -34.04 -5.56 47.84
CA THR A 142 -34.38 -6.94 48.23
C THR A 142 -33.14 -7.80 48.40
N TRP A 143 -33.25 -8.90 49.14
CA TRP A 143 -32.16 -9.87 49.28
C TRP A 143 -31.75 -10.51 47.96
N ALA A 144 -32.70 -10.76 47.05
CA ALA A 144 -32.40 -11.24 45.70
C ALA A 144 -31.43 -10.32 44.95
N GLU A 145 -31.61 -9.00 45.08
CA GLU A 145 -30.71 -8.02 44.48
C GLU A 145 -29.31 -8.01 45.12
N VAL A 146 -29.22 -8.25 46.44
CA VAL A 146 -27.93 -8.44 47.13
C VAL A 146 -27.15 -9.59 46.49
N PHE A 147 -27.81 -10.74 46.24
CA PHE A 147 -27.20 -11.88 45.56
C PHE A 147 -26.79 -11.54 44.12
N TRP A 148 -27.64 -10.86 43.34
CA TRP A 148 -27.30 -10.45 41.98
C TRP A 148 -26.10 -9.49 41.91
N ILE A 149 -25.98 -8.57 42.87
CA ILE A 149 -24.85 -7.64 42.94
C ILE A 149 -23.58 -8.40 43.35
N SER A 150 -23.65 -9.36 44.27
CA SER A 150 -22.48 -10.14 44.71
C SER A 150 -21.99 -11.13 43.67
N ASP A 151 -22.91 -11.73 42.92
CA ASP A 151 -22.61 -12.60 41.79
C ASP A 151 -22.22 -11.81 40.55
N ARG A 152 -22.18 -10.47 40.66
CA ARG A 152 -21.72 -9.56 39.61
C ARG A 152 -22.51 -9.70 38.32
N ALA A 153 -23.79 -10.05 38.42
CA ALA A 153 -24.64 -10.25 37.26
C ALA A 153 -24.77 -8.98 36.38
N TRP A 154 -24.51 -7.80 36.94
CA TRP A 154 -24.45 -6.52 36.22
C TRP A 154 -23.18 -6.32 35.36
N GLN A 155 -22.16 -7.19 35.44
CA GLN A 155 -20.89 -6.99 34.73
C GLN A 155 -20.93 -7.36 33.25
N GLY A 156 -21.87 -8.22 32.82
CA GLY A 156 -21.94 -8.73 31.46
C GLY A 156 -23.35 -8.66 30.88
N PRO A 157 -23.49 -8.63 29.54
CA PRO A 157 -24.79 -8.44 28.88
C PRO A 157 -25.77 -9.58 29.18
N VAL A 158 -25.28 -10.82 29.26
CA VAL A 158 -26.09 -12.00 29.60
C VAL A 158 -26.55 -11.93 31.05
N GLY A 159 -25.68 -11.54 31.99
CA GLY A 159 -26.04 -11.36 33.39
C GLY A 159 -27.07 -10.25 33.59
N ILE A 160 -26.91 -9.13 32.87
CA ILE A 160 -27.87 -8.01 32.89
C ILE A 160 -29.23 -8.48 32.36
N ALA A 161 -29.26 -9.17 31.21
CA ALA A 161 -30.51 -9.65 30.63
C ALA A 161 -31.23 -10.67 31.51
N THR A 162 -30.49 -11.64 32.07
CA THR A 162 -31.03 -12.68 32.95
C THR A 162 -31.54 -12.10 34.27
N THR A 163 -30.86 -11.11 34.85
CA THR A 163 -31.35 -10.43 36.06
C THR A 163 -32.58 -9.59 35.80
N PHE A 164 -32.67 -8.84 34.70
CA PHE A 164 -33.91 -8.12 34.35
C PHE A 164 -35.06 -9.08 34.07
N PHE A 165 -34.81 -10.20 33.38
CA PHE A 165 -35.81 -11.24 33.19
C PHE A 165 -36.28 -11.83 34.53
N ALA A 166 -35.34 -12.19 35.42
CA ALA A 166 -35.65 -12.70 36.75
C ALA A 166 -36.41 -11.67 37.60
N ALA A 167 -35.99 -10.40 37.59
CA ALA A 167 -36.67 -9.31 38.28
C ALA A 167 -38.11 -9.12 37.78
N SER A 168 -38.33 -9.21 36.45
CA SER A 168 -39.67 -9.13 35.87
C SER A 168 -40.55 -10.32 36.27
N ARG A 169 -40.01 -11.55 36.24
CA ARG A 169 -40.71 -12.78 36.61
C ARG A 169 -41.07 -12.81 38.10
N LEU A 170 -40.15 -12.37 38.95
CA LEU A 170 -40.31 -12.32 40.40
C LEU A 170 -41.03 -11.04 40.88
N ARG A 171 -41.35 -10.10 39.98
CA ARG A 171 -41.96 -8.79 40.26
C ARG A 171 -41.16 -7.94 41.26
N ILE A 172 -39.84 -8.02 41.20
CA ILE A 172 -38.91 -7.27 42.06
C ILE A 172 -38.51 -5.96 41.36
N ARG A 173 -38.56 -4.84 42.09
CA ARG A 173 -38.02 -3.55 41.59
C ARG A 173 -36.52 -3.46 41.88
N THR A 174 -35.70 -3.43 40.82
CA THR A 174 -34.25 -3.23 40.92
C THR A 174 -33.91 -1.83 41.45
N SER A 175 -32.92 -1.71 42.32
CA SER A 175 -32.45 -0.43 42.84
C SER A 175 -31.82 0.44 41.75
N THR A 176 -31.81 1.76 41.98
CA THR A 176 -31.10 2.70 41.12
C THR A 176 -29.59 2.40 41.06
N HIS A 177 -29.00 1.87 42.14
CA HIS A 177 -27.58 1.51 42.19
C HIS A 177 -27.25 0.37 41.23
N PHE A 178 -28.08 -0.68 41.19
CA PHE A 178 -27.93 -1.78 40.24
C PHE A 178 -28.02 -1.31 38.79
N ILE A 179 -29.04 -0.48 38.47
CA ILE A 179 -29.22 0.07 37.12
C ILE A 179 -27.99 0.90 36.70
N LEU A 180 -27.47 1.74 37.59
CA LEU A 180 -26.27 2.54 37.32
C LEU A 180 -25.02 1.66 37.11
N CYS A 181 -24.84 0.60 37.91
CA CYS A 181 -23.74 -0.35 37.71
C CYS A 181 -23.86 -1.07 36.36
N ALA A 182 -25.05 -1.57 36.02
CA ALA A 182 -25.33 -2.24 34.76
C ALA A 182 -25.09 -1.31 33.55
N LEU A 183 -25.58 -0.07 33.59
CA LEU A 183 -25.38 0.92 32.53
C LEU A 183 -23.88 1.28 32.35
N THR A 184 -23.16 1.43 33.46
CA THR A 184 -21.72 1.74 33.43
C THR A 184 -20.90 0.56 32.88
N CYS A 185 -21.25 -0.68 33.22
CA CYS A 185 -20.63 -1.86 32.61
C CYS A 185 -21.00 -2.05 31.14
N LEU A 186 -22.25 -1.82 30.77
CA LEU A 186 -22.67 -1.91 29.36
C LEU A 186 -21.94 -0.89 28.49
N THR A 187 -21.84 0.36 28.95
CA THR A 187 -21.05 1.39 28.26
C THR A 187 -19.57 0.99 28.17
N ALA A 188 -18.98 0.46 29.24
CA ALA A 188 -17.60 -0.04 29.22
C ALA A 188 -17.39 -1.25 28.29
N LEU A 189 -18.41 -2.07 28.03
CA LEU A 189 -18.29 -3.22 27.10
C LEU A 189 -18.50 -2.82 25.65
N VAL A 190 -19.38 -1.87 25.38
CA VAL A 190 -19.69 -1.41 24.01
C VAL A 190 -18.59 -0.47 23.50
N THR A 191 -17.98 0.33 24.37
CA THR A 191 -16.99 1.34 23.98
C THR A 191 -15.82 0.77 23.18
N PRO A 192 -15.15 -0.34 23.56
CA PRO A 192 -14.06 -0.90 22.76
C PRO A 192 -14.49 -1.36 21.38
N ILE A 193 -15.72 -1.88 21.25
CA ILE A 193 -16.27 -2.32 19.96
C ILE A 193 -16.42 -1.11 19.03
N ILE A 194 -17.04 -0.03 19.51
CA ILE A 194 -17.21 1.19 18.71
C ILE A 194 -15.88 1.88 18.43
N LEU A 195 -14.97 1.91 19.40
CA LEU A 195 -13.64 2.52 19.24
C LEU A 195 -12.80 1.79 18.19
N SER A 196 -12.85 0.45 18.13
CA SER A 196 -12.18 -0.34 17.08
C SER A 196 -12.70 -0.03 15.68
N ARG A 197 -13.99 0.32 15.55
CA ARG A 197 -14.61 0.76 14.30
C ARG A 197 -14.41 2.25 14.00
N ALA A 198 -14.08 3.04 15.01
CA ALA A 198 -13.73 4.46 14.84
C ALA A 198 -12.35 4.65 14.19
N TYR A 199 -11.45 3.70 14.39
CA TYR A 199 -10.06 3.75 13.93
C TYR A 199 -9.63 2.50 13.16
N PRO A 200 -10.34 2.11 12.08
CA PRO A 200 -9.93 0.99 11.24
C PRO A 200 -8.57 1.25 10.58
N ILE A 201 -7.85 0.16 10.32
CA ILE A 201 -6.67 0.19 9.45
C ILE A 201 -7.16 0.08 8.01
N GLN A 202 -6.78 1.04 7.17
CA GLN A 202 -7.08 1.06 5.74
C GLN A 202 -5.82 1.35 4.94
N THR A 203 -5.73 0.76 3.74
CA THR A 203 -4.65 1.06 2.80
C THR A 203 -4.99 2.35 2.06
N ILE A 204 -4.11 3.35 2.16
CA ILE A 204 -4.22 4.61 1.43
C ILE A 204 -3.01 4.82 0.53
N THR A 205 -3.18 5.56 -0.56
CA THR A 205 -2.06 6.04 -1.37
C THR A 205 -1.48 7.29 -0.72
N VAL A 206 -0.18 7.26 -0.42
CA VAL A 206 0.59 8.38 0.13
C VAL A 206 1.58 8.86 -0.92
N ASN A 207 1.64 10.18 -1.07
CA ASN A 207 2.59 10.85 -1.95
C ASN A 207 3.65 11.52 -1.07
N GLU A 208 4.88 11.06 -1.18
CA GLU A 208 6.01 11.55 -0.42
C GLU A 208 6.97 12.30 -1.36
N ASN A 209 7.29 13.54 -0.99
CA ASN A 209 8.28 14.32 -1.72
C ASN A 209 9.67 13.75 -1.41
N THR A 210 10.34 13.26 -2.43
CA THR A 210 11.68 12.70 -2.34
C THR A 210 12.62 13.40 -3.31
N GLN A 211 13.90 13.09 -3.21
CA GLN A 211 14.92 13.54 -4.13
C GLN A 211 15.51 12.33 -4.82
N ILE A 212 15.62 12.38 -6.15
CA ILE A 212 16.24 11.33 -6.96
C ILE A 212 17.46 11.88 -7.69
N THR A 213 18.46 11.04 -7.92
CA THR A 213 19.64 11.33 -8.75
C THR A 213 19.64 10.42 -9.98
N PRO A 214 18.69 10.63 -10.92
CA PRO A 214 18.56 9.81 -12.11
C PRO A 214 19.71 10.07 -13.08
N PHE A 215 20.02 9.08 -13.92
CA PHE A 215 20.85 9.28 -15.11
C PHE A 215 20.06 10.07 -16.16
N ALA A 216 19.93 11.39 -15.97
CA ALA A 216 19.15 12.29 -16.82
C ALA A 216 20.02 13.00 -17.86
N LEU A 217 19.35 13.63 -18.84
CA LEU A 217 20.01 14.42 -19.88
C LEU A 217 20.82 15.56 -19.25
N SER A 218 22.09 15.65 -19.58
CA SER A 218 22.98 16.73 -19.13
C SER A 218 23.46 17.57 -20.30
N PRO A 219 23.09 18.87 -20.36
CA PRO A 219 23.62 19.82 -21.35
C PRO A 219 25.14 19.78 -21.50
N LYS A 220 25.85 19.65 -20.37
CA LYS A 220 27.31 19.61 -20.32
C LYS A 220 27.89 18.36 -20.97
N GLN A 221 27.26 17.20 -20.72
CA GLN A 221 27.70 15.93 -21.34
C GLN A 221 27.31 15.89 -22.82
N MET A 222 26.15 16.45 -23.18
CA MET A 222 25.72 16.56 -24.57
C MET A 222 26.72 17.33 -25.43
N GLY A 223 27.33 18.40 -24.90
CA GLY A 223 28.43 19.12 -25.56
C GLY A 223 29.74 18.35 -25.76
N ALA A 224 29.89 17.19 -25.12
CA ALA A 224 31.04 16.31 -25.27
C ALA A 224 30.78 15.13 -26.23
N VAL A 225 29.54 14.98 -26.73
CA VAL A 225 29.18 13.95 -27.70
C VAL A 225 29.50 14.47 -29.10
N ASP A 226 30.23 13.67 -29.89
CA ASP A 226 30.47 13.95 -31.30
C ASP A 226 29.43 13.25 -32.21
N ALA A 227 29.28 13.78 -33.43
CA ALA A 227 28.37 13.28 -34.46
C ALA A 227 28.55 11.78 -34.77
N TYR A 228 29.78 11.28 -34.80
CA TYR A 228 30.06 9.88 -35.14
C TYR A 228 29.69 8.93 -34.00
N ALA A 229 29.87 9.34 -32.75
CA ALA A 229 29.47 8.60 -31.57
C ALA A 229 27.95 8.49 -31.48
N GLU A 230 27.23 9.60 -31.74
CA GLU A 230 25.78 9.61 -31.91
C GLU A 230 25.35 8.56 -32.94
N MET A 231 25.85 8.73 -34.17
CA MET A 231 25.45 7.93 -35.32
C MET A 231 25.78 6.44 -35.10
N GLY A 232 26.97 6.13 -34.58
CA GLY A 232 27.40 4.77 -34.28
C GLY A 232 26.53 4.09 -33.22
N THR A 233 26.18 4.80 -32.15
CA THR A 233 25.34 4.27 -31.06
C THR A 233 23.90 4.06 -31.52
N GLY A 234 23.31 5.06 -32.18
CA GLY A 234 21.95 5.00 -32.68
C GLY A 234 21.79 3.96 -33.79
N SER A 235 22.61 4.07 -34.83
CA SER A 235 22.53 3.19 -36.00
C SER A 235 22.95 1.76 -35.68
N GLY A 236 23.90 1.55 -34.76
CA GLY A 236 24.22 0.23 -34.23
C GLY A 236 23.01 -0.43 -33.56
N SER A 237 22.32 0.30 -32.68
CA SER A 237 21.12 -0.18 -31.99
C SER A 237 19.96 -0.45 -32.94
N TRP A 238 19.83 0.35 -34.00
CA TRP A 238 18.80 0.17 -35.03
C TRP A 238 18.87 -1.19 -35.74
N THR A 239 20.06 -1.75 -35.93
CA THR A 239 20.24 -3.07 -36.57
C THR A 239 19.65 -4.25 -35.79
N THR A 240 19.24 -4.03 -34.54
CA THR A 240 18.52 -5.05 -33.74
C THR A 240 17.10 -5.30 -34.23
N ALA A 241 16.53 -4.36 -35.01
CA ALA A 241 15.15 -4.37 -35.50
C ALA A 241 14.05 -4.35 -34.40
N LEU A 242 14.43 -4.21 -33.13
CA LEU A 242 13.47 -4.06 -32.01
C LEU A 242 12.93 -2.63 -31.96
N SER A 243 11.76 -2.43 -31.36
CA SER A 243 11.26 -1.08 -31.07
C SER A 243 12.15 -0.37 -30.05
N VAL A 244 12.29 0.94 -30.20
CA VAL A 244 13.02 1.78 -29.25
C VAL A 244 12.32 1.79 -27.89
N ALA A 245 10.98 1.75 -27.87
CA ALA A 245 10.19 1.71 -26.64
C ALA A 245 10.38 0.41 -25.85
N ASP A 246 10.62 -0.71 -26.54
CA ASP A 246 10.90 -2.01 -25.92
C ASP A 246 12.33 -2.06 -25.37
N THR A 247 13.28 -1.56 -26.15
CA THR A 247 14.71 -1.59 -25.80
C THR A 247 15.05 -0.68 -24.63
N TYR A 248 14.41 0.50 -24.55
CA TYR A 248 14.71 1.53 -23.56
C TYR A 248 13.51 1.85 -22.66
N ASN A 249 12.79 0.82 -22.21
CA ASN A 249 11.53 0.93 -21.49
C ASN A 249 11.56 1.86 -20.24
N SER A 250 12.69 1.91 -19.54
CA SER A 250 12.89 2.67 -18.30
C SER A 250 13.30 4.12 -18.54
N SER A 251 13.70 4.48 -19.76
CA SER A 251 14.20 5.81 -20.11
C SER A 251 13.46 6.46 -21.29
N ILE A 252 12.35 5.86 -21.70
CA ILE A 252 11.47 6.39 -22.73
C ILE A 252 10.07 6.43 -22.16
N PHE A 253 9.48 7.61 -22.31
CA PHE A 253 8.15 7.92 -21.86
C PHE A 253 7.30 8.24 -23.08
N LEU A 254 6.06 7.75 -23.07
CA LEU A 254 5.11 8.00 -24.15
C LEU A 254 3.99 8.95 -23.67
N PRO A 255 3.22 9.56 -24.56
CA PRO A 255 2.01 10.27 -24.16
C PRO A 255 1.01 9.33 -23.45
N PRO A 256 0.16 9.80 -22.53
CA PRO A 256 -0.74 8.94 -21.73
C PRO A 256 -1.71 8.05 -22.52
N ALA A 257 -1.98 8.38 -23.79
CA ALA A 257 -2.88 7.61 -24.67
C ALA A 257 -2.14 6.74 -25.71
N ALA A 258 -0.81 6.79 -25.74
CA ALA A 258 -0.03 6.03 -26.71
C ALA A 258 0.20 4.58 -26.25
N SER A 259 0.09 3.64 -27.18
CA SER A 259 0.47 2.24 -26.93
C SER A 259 1.99 2.11 -26.95
N ARG A 260 2.53 1.25 -26.06
CA ARG A 260 3.93 0.79 -26.16
C ARG A 260 4.11 -0.28 -27.23
N ASP A 261 3.02 -0.93 -27.66
CA ASP A 261 3.07 -1.95 -28.70
C ASP A 261 3.35 -1.27 -30.06
N GLY A 262 4.54 -1.49 -30.60
CA GLY A 262 4.96 -0.98 -31.91
C GLY A 262 5.92 0.20 -31.87
N ASP A 263 5.82 1.10 -32.85
CA ASP A 263 6.67 2.28 -33.02
C ASP A 263 5.85 3.56 -32.89
N PRO A 264 5.70 4.09 -31.65
CA PRO A 264 4.96 5.33 -31.39
C PRO A 264 5.41 6.50 -32.25
N ALA A 265 4.50 7.42 -32.53
CA ALA A 265 4.81 8.66 -33.26
C ALA A 265 5.42 9.76 -32.37
N ASP A 266 5.39 9.61 -31.04
CA ASP A 266 5.86 10.62 -30.09
C ASP A 266 6.55 9.94 -28.91
N PHE A 267 7.80 10.34 -28.68
CA PHE A 267 8.69 9.80 -27.67
C PHE A 267 9.28 10.94 -26.84
N PHE A 268 9.41 10.70 -25.54
CA PHE A 268 10.23 11.53 -24.66
C PHE A 268 11.33 10.69 -24.01
N PHE A 269 12.58 11.04 -24.34
CA PHE A 269 13.78 10.40 -23.86
C PHE A 269 14.31 11.19 -22.67
N ALA A 270 14.19 10.62 -21.48
CA ALA A 270 14.72 11.17 -20.25
C ALA A 270 15.18 10.01 -19.36
N GLY A 271 16.01 10.30 -18.37
CA GLY A 271 16.55 9.25 -17.50
C GLY A 271 15.48 8.38 -16.81
N ASN A 272 15.93 7.29 -16.20
CA ASN A 272 15.07 6.46 -15.35
C ASN A 272 14.65 7.23 -14.10
N VAL A 273 13.34 7.34 -13.85
CA VAL A 273 12.75 7.99 -12.67
C VAL A 273 12.40 6.99 -11.54
N GLU A 274 12.82 5.73 -11.64
CA GLU A 274 12.71 4.70 -10.59
C GLU A 274 11.29 4.52 -10.04
N GLY A 275 10.26 4.64 -10.90
CA GLY A 275 8.87 4.54 -10.48
C GLY A 275 8.31 5.77 -9.76
N THR A 276 9.09 6.85 -9.63
CA THR A 276 8.63 8.14 -9.08
C THR A 276 8.05 9.05 -10.17
N THR A 277 7.37 10.12 -9.74
CA THR A 277 6.95 11.22 -10.63
C THR A 277 7.94 12.37 -10.50
N ALA A 278 8.64 12.74 -11.57
CA ALA A 278 9.68 13.78 -11.53
C ALA A 278 9.69 14.62 -12.80
N ARG A 279 10.11 15.89 -12.69
CA ARG A 279 10.28 16.77 -13.86
C ARG A 279 11.74 16.77 -14.29
N LEU A 280 12.05 16.10 -15.40
CA LEU A 280 13.42 15.93 -15.90
C LEU A 280 13.64 16.60 -17.26
N PRO A 281 14.88 17.04 -17.55
CA PRO A 281 15.30 17.38 -18.91
C PRO A 281 15.37 16.13 -19.79
N GLY A 282 15.06 16.31 -21.07
CA GLY A 282 15.04 15.23 -22.05
C GLY A 282 14.91 15.72 -23.49
N LEU A 283 14.89 14.75 -24.39
CA LEU A 283 14.72 14.93 -25.83
C LEU A 283 13.32 14.44 -26.21
N ARG A 284 12.58 15.23 -26.98
CA ARG A 284 11.30 14.83 -27.55
C ARG A 284 11.48 14.60 -29.04
N LEU A 285 11.01 13.45 -29.51
CA LEU A 285 10.90 13.15 -30.94
C LEU A 285 9.44 12.92 -31.26
N SER A 286 8.91 13.69 -32.20
CA SER A 286 7.56 13.48 -32.73
C SER A 286 7.59 13.45 -34.25
N GLY A 287 6.77 12.61 -34.88
CA GLY A 287 6.83 12.41 -36.31
C GLY A 287 6.43 11.00 -36.74
N GLN A 288 6.75 10.69 -38.00
CA GLN A 288 6.53 9.38 -38.59
C GLN A 288 7.24 9.28 -39.94
N CYS A 289 7.48 8.06 -40.41
CA CYS A 289 7.82 7.77 -41.79
C CYS A 289 6.67 6.99 -42.44
N VAL A 290 6.19 7.46 -43.59
CA VAL A 290 5.04 6.87 -44.30
C VAL A 290 5.34 6.75 -45.80
N PRO A 291 4.83 5.71 -46.50
CA PRO A 291 4.93 5.67 -47.94
C PRO A 291 4.05 6.74 -48.58
N VAL A 292 4.52 7.29 -49.70
CA VAL A 292 3.83 8.29 -50.48
C VAL A 292 3.56 7.75 -51.88
N GLN A 293 2.31 7.86 -52.33
CA GLN A 293 1.97 7.61 -53.71
C GLN A 293 2.57 8.73 -54.57
N SER A 294 3.62 8.39 -55.34
CA SER A 294 4.36 9.36 -56.13
C SER A 294 4.51 8.86 -57.58
N PRO A 295 4.34 9.71 -58.61
CA PRO A 295 4.48 9.34 -60.02
C PRO A 295 5.96 9.17 -60.44
N VAL A 296 6.80 8.70 -59.53
CA VAL A 296 8.25 8.63 -59.69
C VAL A 296 8.60 7.31 -60.38
N SER A 297 9.08 7.42 -61.61
CA SER A 297 9.50 6.27 -62.43
C SER A 297 11.02 6.17 -62.57
N SER A 298 11.72 7.29 -62.38
CA SER A 298 13.17 7.40 -62.47
C SER A 298 13.77 8.16 -61.28
N PHE A 299 15.09 8.08 -61.13
CA PHE A 299 15.83 8.89 -60.17
C PHE A 299 15.66 10.40 -60.41
N GLU A 300 15.60 10.83 -61.67
CA GLU A 300 15.45 12.24 -62.01
C GLU A 300 14.06 12.76 -61.61
N ASP A 301 13.01 11.95 -61.81
CA ASP A 301 11.66 12.23 -61.31
C ASP A 301 11.65 12.35 -59.79
N PHE A 302 12.35 11.45 -59.09
CA PHE A 302 12.45 11.47 -57.64
C PHE A 302 13.14 12.73 -57.13
N ALA A 303 14.26 13.10 -57.74
CA ALA A 303 15.01 14.30 -57.38
C ALA A 303 14.14 15.54 -57.56
N ASN A 304 13.52 15.71 -58.73
CA ASN A 304 12.64 16.85 -59.03
C ASN A 304 11.43 16.90 -58.09
N TYR A 305 10.81 15.74 -57.81
CA TYR A 305 9.71 15.64 -56.86
C TYR A 305 10.15 16.06 -55.45
N SER A 306 11.25 15.51 -54.94
CA SER A 306 11.75 15.82 -53.60
C SER A 306 12.15 17.29 -53.47
N ILE A 307 12.80 17.86 -54.49
CA ILE A 307 13.18 19.27 -54.53
C ILE A 307 11.95 20.17 -54.45
N ALA A 308 10.86 19.82 -55.16
CA ALA A 308 9.63 20.59 -55.16
C ALA A 308 8.84 20.49 -53.85
N GLN A 309 8.95 19.37 -53.13
CA GLN A 309 8.16 19.11 -51.91
C GLN A 309 8.87 19.55 -50.62
N ILE A 310 10.20 19.62 -50.60
CA ILE A 310 10.97 20.05 -49.43
C ILE A 310 11.03 21.59 -49.39
N PRO A 311 10.39 22.27 -48.42
CA PRO A 311 10.43 23.71 -48.32
C PRO A 311 11.87 24.22 -48.16
N SER A 312 12.24 25.25 -48.92
CA SER A 312 13.57 25.88 -48.93
C SER A 312 13.83 26.69 -47.65
N ALA A 313 13.86 26.06 -46.48
CA ALA A 313 13.86 26.75 -45.19
C ALA A 313 15.25 27.00 -44.58
N SER A 314 16.37 26.76 -45.28
CA SER A 314 17.71 27.09 -44.76
C SER A 314 18.64 27.70 -45.82
N PRO A 315 19.49 28.67 -45.41
CA PRO A 315 20.55 29.24 -46.26
C PRO A 315 21.69 28.22 -46.39
N GLY A 316 21.46 27.16 -47.16
CA GLY A 316 22.38 26.01 -47.27
C GLY A 316 21.96 24.89 -48.21
N GLY A 317 20.72 24.91 -48.73
CA GLY A 317 20.28 23.98 -49.77
C GLY A 317 19.85 22.60 -49.27
N GLN A 318 19.03 21.94 -50.06
CA GLN A 318 18.60 20.57 -49.80
C GLN A 318 19.81 19.64 -49.86
N THR A 319 20.00 18.81 -48.83
CA THR A 319 21.13 17.88 -48.82
C THR A 319 20.73 16.59 -49.53
N ARG A 320 21.42 16.28 -50.63
CA ARG A 320 21.36 14.96 -51.24
C ARG A 320 22.25 14.01 -50.46
N VAL A 321 21.71 12.89 -50.02
CA VAL A 321 22.52 11.77 -49.54
C VAL A 321 22.71 10.78 -50.70
N PRO A 322 23.96 10.43 -51.06
CA PRO A 322 24.26 9.54 -52.19
C PRO A 322 23.53 8.19 -52.11
N ALA A 323 23.30 7.59 -53.28
CA ALA A 323 22.66 6.28 -53.36
C ALA A 323 23.56 5.19 -52.75
N LEU A 324 23.01 4.41 -51.82
CA LEU A 324 23.66 3.21 -51.29
C LEU A 324 23.01 1.97 -51.91
N THR A 325 23.83 1.03 -52.34
CA THR A 325 23.38 -0.32 -52.70
C THR A 325 23.92 -1.32 -51.68
N VAL A 326 23.02 -1.98 -50.95
CA VAL A 326 23.32 -3.01 -49.97
C VAL A 326 22.88 -4.37 -50.51
N ASN A 327 23.82 -5.31 -50.60
CA ASN A 327 23.56 -6.70 -50.97
C ASN A 327 23.84 -7.61 -49.77
N PRO A 328 22.87 -7.79 -48.83
CA PRO A 328 23.07 -8.59 -47.62
C PRO A 328 23.15 -10.10 -47.91
N ALA A 329 22.65 -10.53 -49.07
CA ALA A 329 22.85 -11.85 -49.66
C ALA A 329 22.86 -11.72 -51.18
N SER A 330 23.28 -12.77 -51.89
CA SER A 330 23.36 -12.78 -53.36
C SER A 330 22.02 -12.51 -54.07
N SER A 331 20.89 -12.74 -53.40
CA SER A 331 19.54 -12.54 -53.94
C SER A 331 18.89 -11.23 -53.51
N VAL A 332 19.38 -10.55 -52.46
CA VAL A 332 18.80 -9.30 -51.99
C VAL A 332 19.62 -8.14 -52.53
N ASN A 333 18.96 -7.23 -53.23
CA ASN A 333 19.53 -5.97 -53.66
C ASN A 333 18.62 -4.84 -53.17
N LEU A 334 19.16 -4.01 -52.28
CA LEU A 334 18.51 -2.84 -51.72
C LEU A 334 19.26 -1.60 -52.21
N THR A 335 18.58 -0.73 -52.96
CA THR A 335 19.10 0.56 -53.37
C THR A 335 18.17 1.66 -52.87
N PHE A 336 18.70 2.66 -52.20
CA PHE A 336 17.91 3.84 -51.86
C PHE A 336 18.72 5.14 -52.02
N THR A 337 18.00 6.23 -52.23
CA THR A 337 18.51 7.61 -52.32
C THR A 337 17.61 8.49 -51.47
N SER A 338 18.16 9.47 -50.77
CA SER A 338 17.36 10.42 -50.00
C SER A 338 17.70 11.89 -50.23
N PHE A 339 16.70 12.73 -49.95
CA PHE A 339 16.80 14.18 -49.85
C PHE A 339 16.18 14.62 -48.53
N CYS A 340 16.80 15.57 -47.83
CA CYS A 340 16.24 16.18 -46.62
C CYS A 340 16.55 17.67 -46.54
N ASN A 341 15.74 18.42 -45.79
CA ASN A 341 16.04 19.83 -45.45
C ASN A 341 17.03 19.99 -44.30
N ALA A 342 17.37 18.91 -43.60
CA ALA A 342 18.44 18.90 -42.61
C ALA A 342 19.82 18.98 -43.29
N THR A 343 20.75 19.69 -42.65
CA THR A 343 22.11 19.92 -43.13
C THR A 343 23.13 19.30 -42.18
N TRP A 344 24.30 18.92 -42.71
CA TRP A 344 25.42 18.43 -41.90
C TRP A 344 25.78 19.42 -40.80
N GLY A 345 25.98 18.91 -39.59
CA GLY A 345 26.47 19.67 -38.44
C GLY A 345 25.52 20.70 -37.86
N VAL A 346 24.21 20.49 -38.02
CA VAL A 346 23.17 21.31 -37.37
C VAL A 346 22.11 20.38 -36.78
N LEU A 347 22.22 20.07 -35.48
CA LEU A 347 21.17 19.37 -34.72
C LEU A 347 19.95 20.27 -34.53
N LEU A 348 20.17 21.49 -34.05
CA LEU A 348 19.17 22.54 -33.87
C LEU A 348 19.78 23.88 -34.29
N PRO A 349 19.01 24.79 -34.92
CA PRO A 349 19.50 26.15 -35.15
C PRO A 349 19.90 26.82 -33.83
N ALA A 350 20.93 27.67 -33.86
CA ALA A 350 21.37 28.42 -32.70
C ALA A 350 20.18 29.14 -32.02
N ASP A 351 20.07 28.99 -30.69
CA ASP A 351 18.99 29.53 -29.85
C ASP A 351 17.60 28.92 -30.04
N GLN A 352 17.47 27.81 -30.76
CA GLN A 352 16.19 27.08 -30.88
C GLN A 352 16.18 25.81 -30.03
N ALA A 353 15.05 25.59 -29.35
CA ALA A 353 14.77 24.37 -28.60
C ALA A 353 14.17 23.26 -29.49
N THR A 354 13.78 23.58 -30.73
CA THR A 354 12.99 22.70 -31.60
C THR A 354 13.43 22.85 -33.06
N GLY A 355 13.52 21.72 -33.77
CA GLY A 355 13.81 21.64 -35.20
C GLY A 355 12.78 20.73 -35.88
N THR A 356 12.37 21.08 -37.10
CA THR A 356 11.44 20.25 -37.89
C THR A 356 12.06 19.95 -39.25
N ASN A 357 12.28 18.66 -39.50
CA ASN A 357 12.96 18.16 -40.67
C ASN A 357 12.08 17.16 -41.44
N VAL A 358 12.06 17.32 -42.75
CA VAL A 358 11.34 16.49 -43.71
C VAL A 358 12.34 15.85 -44.65
N GLY A 359 12.25 14.53 -44.78
CA GLY A 359 13.08 13.73 -45.67
C GLY A 359 12.23 12.89 -46.61
N TYR A 360 12.69 12.76 -47.84
CA TYR A 360 12.15 11.83 -48.83
C TYR A 360 13.20 10.78 -49.15
N ILE A 361 12.79 9.52 -49.17
CA ILE A 361 13.63 8.35 -49.42
C ILE A 361 13.01 7.59 -50.59
N TYR A 362 13.72 7.50 -51.70
CA TYR A 362 13.37 6.61 -52.79
C TYR A 362 14.05 5.28 -52.57
N LEU A 363 13.26 4.20 -52.59
CA LEU A 363 13.74 2.87 -52.33
C LEU A 363 13.35 1.94 -53.48
N GLN A 364 14.33 1.16 -53.92
CA GLN A 364 14.18 0.06 -54.86
C GLN A 364 14.79 -1.17 -54.22
N SER A 365 14.00 -2.21 -54.04
CA SER A 365 14.48 -3.44 -53.42
C SER A 365 13.94 -4.68 -54.10
N THR A 366 14.77 -5.71 -54.15
CA THR A 366 14.35 -7.03 -54.60
C THR A 366 15.00 -8.10 -53.73
N ASN A 367 14.29 -9.20 -53.51
CA ASN A 367 14.81 -10.44 -52.92
C ASN A 367 15.11 -11.51 -53.98
N GLY A 368 15.16 -11.13 -55.26
CA GLY A 368 15.41 -12.02 -56.40
C GLY A 368 14.15 -12.67 -56.99
N SER A 369 13.01 -12.58 -56.28
CA SER A 369 11.72 -13.13 -56.74
C SER A 369 10.60 -12.07 -56.80
N SER A 370 10.66 -11.09 -55.90
CA SER A 370 9.72 -9.98 -55.81
C SER A 370 10.50 -8.67 -55.73
N SER A 371 9.87 -7.58 -56.15
CA SER A 371 10.44 -6.24 -56.08
C SER A 371 9.47 -5.29 -55.38
N VAL A 372 10.00 -4.46 -54.50
CA VAL A 372 9.29 -3.36 -53.86
C VAL A 372 9.99 -2.06 -54.23
N ASN A 373 9.23 -1.14 -54.80
CA ASN A 373 9.70 0.20 -55.15
C ASN A 373 8.72 1.24 -54.62
N GLY A 374 9.24 2.34 -54.10
CA GLY A 374 8.40 3.39 -53.54
C GLY A 374 9.17 4.59 -53.02
N VAL A 375 8.41 5.61 -52.65
CA VAL A 375 8.92 6.80 -51.97
C VAL A 375 8.38 6.80 -50.55
N ILE A 376 9.24 7.04 -49.57
CA ILE A 376 8.90 7.20 -48.17
C ILE A 376 9.15 8.65 -47.78
N ARG A 377 8.18 9.27 -47.11
CA ARG A 377 8.31 10.59 -46.50
C ARG A 377 8.46 10.41 -45.00
N CYS A 378 9.52 10.97 -44.43
CA CYS A 378 9.75 11.05 -43.00
C CYS A 378 9.58 12.51 -42.55
N ASP A 379 8.58 12.75 -41.71
CA ASP A 379 8.38 14.02 -41.02
C ASP A 379 8.89 13.85 -39.59
N THR A 380 9.82 14.71 -39.17
CA THR A 380 10.45 14.63 -37.85
C THR A 380 10.44 16.00 -37.20
N ARG A 381 10.07 16.04 -35.93
CA ARG A 381 10.19 17.20 -35.05
C ARG A 381 10.96 16.76 -33.83
N PHE A 382 12.18 17.26 -33.73
CA PHE A 382 13.07 17.06 -32.60
C PHE A 382 13.02 18.29 -31.70
N ALA A 383 12.91 18.09 -30.40
CA ALA A 383 12.94 19.19 -29.43
C ALA A 383 13.69 18.81 -28.16
N THR A 384 14.39 19.78 -27.57
CA THR A 384 14.94 19.67 -26.22
C THR A 384 14.02 20.38 -25.22
N GLY A 385 13.93 19.88 -24.00
CA GLY A 385 13.10 20.52 -22.99
C GLY A 385 12.96 19.72 -21.71
N ARG A 386 11.98 20.10 -20.90
CA ARG A 386 11.62 19.38 -19.66
C ARG A 386 10.20 18.88 -19.74
N ALA A 387 9.95 17.69 -19.21
CA ALA A 387 8.60 17.16 -19.04
C ALA A 387 8.43 16.57 -17.64
N THR A 388 7.18 16.50 -17.19
CA THR A 388 6.79 15.74 -16.00
C THR A 388 6.67 14.28 -16.41
N LEU A 389 7.41 13.40 -15.75
CA LEU A 389 7.51 11.98 -16.04
C LEU A 389 6.86 11.19 -14.94
N SER A 390 6.06 10.20 -15.31
CA SER A 390 5.46 9.24 -14.39
C SER A 390 6.14 7.89 -14.58
N GLY A 391 6.96 7.48 -13.62
CA GLY A 391 7.65 6.20 -13.64
C GLY A 391 6.73 5.00 -13.55
N THR A 392 5.59 5.13 -12.87
CA THR A 392 4.62 4.03 -12.72
C THR A 392 3.88 3.70 -14.01
N THR A 393 3.57 4.72 -14.81
CA THR A 393 2.85 4.55 -16.08
C THR A 393 3.77 4.57 -17.29
N GLY A 394 5.02 5.02 -17.13
CA GLY A 394 5.96 5.21 -18.22
C GLY A 394 5.49 6.28 -19.22
N THR A 395 4.87 7.35 -18.71
CA THR A 395 4.27 8.42 -19.53
C THR A 395 4.86 9.79 -19.21
N PHE A 396 4.78 10.74 -20.15
CA PHE A 396 5.16 12.14 -19.92
C PHE A 396 4.00 13.13 -20.15
N THR A 397 4.02 14.24 -19.42
CA THR A 397 3.09 15.38 -19.56
C THR A 397 3.82 16.72 -19.42
N ASP A 398 3.15 17.82 -19.72
CA ASP A 398 3.62 19.19 -19.46
C ASP A 398 5.00 19.52 -20.06
N PHE A 399 5.29 18.99 -21.25
CA PHE A 399 6.53 19.25 -21.95
C PHE A 399 6.67 20.75 -22.27
N THR A 400 7.76 21.34 -21.80
CA THR A 400 8.16 22.72 -22.08
C THR A 400 9.48 22.71 -22.85
N GLU A 401 9.44 23.27 -24.05
CA GLU A 401 10.62 23.46 -24.90
C GLU A 401 11.62 24.39 -24.21
N GLU A 402 12.87 23.96 -24.09
CA GLU A 402 13.98 24.69 -23.48
C GLU A 402 15.23 24.36 -24.30
N ALA A 403 16.00 25.37 -24.70
CA ALA A 403 17.27 25.14 -25.40
C ALA A 403 18.28 24.57 -24.41
N LEU A 404 18.42 23.24 -24.40
CA LEU A 404 19.30 22.53 -23.46
C LEU A 404 20.71 22.32 -24.03
N TYR A 405 20.93 22.65 -25.30
CA TYR A 405 22.19 22.45 -25.99
C TYR A 405 22.53 23.68 -26.83
N HIS A 406 23.80 24.05 -26.81
CA HIS A 406 24.40 25.04 -27.70
C HIS A 406 25.67 24.40 -28.27
N ASP A 407 25.89 24.55 -29.57
CA ASP A 407 27.13 24.08 -30.21
C ASP A 407 28.34 24.73 -29.53
N THR A 408 29.10 23.94 -28.79
CA THR A 408 30.36 24.37 -28.19
C THR A 408 31.51 23.70 -28.92
N GLN A 409 32.59 24.46 -29.14
CA GLN A 409 33.64 24.22 -30.15
C GLN A 409 34.61 23.05 -29.85
N GLY A 410 34.13 21.98 -29.20
CA GLY A 410 34.98 20.86 -28.72
C GLY A 410 35.10 19.65 -29.67
N GLY A 411 34.28 19.54 -30.71
CA GLY A 411 34.23 18.37 -31.60
C GLY A 411 33.35 18.59 -32.84
N GLU A 412 33.04 17.52 -33.58
CA GLU A 412 32.08 17.61 -34.69
C GLU A 412 30.66 17.84 -34.15
N PRO A 413 29.94 18.85 -34.67
CA PRO A 413 28.60 19.18 -34.19
C PRO A 413 27.62 18.03 -34.38
N LEU A 414 26.76 17.83 -33.38
CA LEU A 414 25.71 16.81 -33.41
C LEU A 414 24.83 16.95 -34.65
N LEU A 415 24.32 15.82 -35.13
CA LEU A 415 23.53 15.76 -36.35
C LEU A 415 22.03 15.76 -36.01
N ASP A 416 21.22 16.30 -36.90
CA ASP A 416 19.78 16.05 -36.82
C ASP A 416 19.52 14.52 -36.90
N PRO A 417 18.62 13.94 -36.07
CA PRO A 417 18.43 12.50 -36.03
C PRO A 417 17.94 11.87 -37.35
N LEU A 418 17.17 12.60 -38.16
CA LEU A 418 16.77 12.15 -39.49
C LEU A 418 17.99 12.16 -40.41
N TYR A 419 18.76 13.25 -40.39
CA TYR A 419 19.98 13.35 -41.16
C TYR A 419 21.02 12.28 -40.77
N SER A 420 21.24 12.05 -39.48
CA SER A 420 22.15 11.07 -38.91
C SER A 420 21.83 9.66 -39.41
N MET A 421 20.55 9.28 -39.35
CA MET A 421 20.07 8.00 -39.90
C MET A 421 20.31 7.87 -41.41
N LEU A 422 20.05 8.94 -42.18
CA LEU A 422 20.29 8.92 -43.62
C LEU A 422 21.79 8.88 -43.95
N TYR A 423 22.60 9.62 -43.21
CA TYR A 423 24.04 9.72 -43.42
C TYR A 423 24.78 8.44 -43.05
N TYR A 424 24.29 7.68 -42.07
CA TYR A 424 24.82 6.34 -41.75
C TYR A 424 24.94 5.45 -42.99
N PHE A 425 24.06 5.63 -43.97
CA PHE A 425 24.09 4.91 -45.22
C PHE A 425 25.08 5.43 -46.27
N ASN A 426 25.59 6.64 -46.11
CA ASN A 426 26.58 7.19 -47.01
C ASN A 426 27.98 6.60 -46.76
N ASP A 427 28.24 6.11 -45.56
CA ASP A 427 29.54 5.56 -45.20
C ASP A 427 29.71 4.12 -45.74
N ARG A 428 30.31 4.03 -46.92
CA ARG A 428 30.59 2.75 -47.60
C ARG A 428 31.51 1.83 -46.79
N GLN A 429 32.34 2.38 -45.91
CA GLN A 429 33.26 1.59 -45.09
C GLN A 429 32.51 0.82 -43.98
N LEU A 430 31.37 1.34 -43.52
CA LEU A 430 30.50 0.67 -42.54
C LEU A 430 29.76 -0.55 -43.12
N PHE A 431 29.76 -0.74 -44.44
CA PHE A 431 29.08 -1.86 -45.10
C PHE A 431 30.05 -2.90 -45.67
N GLU A 432 31.27 -3.00 -45.16
CA GLU A 432 32.22 -4.01 -45.62
C GLU A 432 31.92 -5.41 -45.05
N SER A 433 31.37 -5.51 -43.84
CA SER A 433 31.05 -6.80 -43.20
C SER A 433 29.68 -7.36 -43.63
N ALA A 434 29.59 -8.68 -43.81
CA ALA A 434 28.33 -9.36 -44.11
C ALA A 434 27.30 -9.19 -42.97
N GLN A 435 27.77 -9.13 -41.72
CA GLN A 435 26.95 -8.94 -40.53
C GLN A 435 26.27 -7.56 -40.50
N MET A 436 26.99 -6.49 -40.86
CA MET A 436 26.44 -5.14 -40.93
C MET A 436 25.39 -5.02 -42.05
N LYS A 437 25.65 -5.61 -43.22
CA LYS A 437 24.66 -5.67 -44.31
C LYS A 437 23.39 -6.41 -43.87
N ALA A 438 23.54 -7.56 -43.22
CA ALA A 438 22.40 -8.32 -42.68
C ALA A 438 21.67 -7.59 -41.54
N GLY A 439 22.39 -6.79 -40.75
CA GLY A 439 21.82 -5.90 -39.72
C GLY A 439 20.91 -4.84 -40.32
N VAL A 440 21.37 -4.13 -41.37
CA VAL A 440 20.54 -3.15 -42.10
C VAL A 440 19.33 -3.80 -42.75
N ALA A 441 19.48 -4.98 -43.35
CA ALA A 441 18.35 -5.70 -43.91
C ALA A 441 17.28 -5.96 -42.84
N ARG A 442 17.68 -6.49 -41.67
CA ARG A 442 16.76 -6.71 -40.55
C ARG A 442 16.12 -5.41 -40.05
N ALA A 443 16.90 -4.34 -39.97
CA ALA A 443 16.43 -3.01 -39.55
C ALA A 443 15.29 -2.48 -40.43
N LEU A 444 15.28 -2.86 -41.71
CA LEU A 444 14.26 -2.51 -42.70
C LEU A 444 13.15 -3.57 -42.86
N GLY A 445 13.11 -4.57 -41.96
CA GLY A 445 12.03 -5.57 -41.91
C GLY A 445 12.32 -6.88 -42.64
N TYR A 446 13.52 -7.08 -43.20
CA TYR A 446 13.85 -8.36 -43.82
C TYR A 446 14.00 -9.46 -42.77
N VAL A 447 13.28 -10.56 -42.98
CA VAL A 447 13.37 -11.76 -42.12
C VAL A 447 14.17 -12.84 -42.86
N PRO A 448 15.27 -13.36 -42.27
CA PRO A 448 16.04 -14.43 -42.89
C PRO A 448 15.22 -15.73 -42.91
N LEU A 449 15.18 -16.39 -44.06
CA LEU A 449 14.63 -17.73 -44.24
C LEU A 449 15.71 -18.73 -43.86
N VAL A 450 15.43 -19.59 -42.88
CA VAL A 450 16.33 -20.69 -42.53
C VAL A 450 16.33 -21.69 -43.68
N GLN A 451 17.42 -21.74 -44.43
CA GLN A 451 17.66 -22.77 -45.46
C GLN A 451 18.87 -23.60 -45.03
N ASP A 452 18.71 -24.93 -45.04
CA ASP A 452 19.79 -25.86 -44.77
C ASP A 452 20.80 -25.84 -45.93
N GLY A 453 21.94 -25.19 -45.72
CA GLY A 453 23.10 -25.25 -46.62
C GLY A 453 23.10 -24.27 -47.80
N GLY A 454 23.20 -22.97 -47.52
CA GLY A 454 23.43 -21.91 -48.52
C GLY A 454 23.06 -20.51 -48.00
N ASN A 455 23.47 -19.45 -48.71
CA ASN A 455 23.16 -18.05 -48.37
C ASN A 455 21.68 -17.90 -47.95
N PRO A 456 21.36 -17.31 -46.79
CA PRO A 456 19.98 -17.21 -46.33
C PRO A 456 19.16 -16.41 -47.34
N GLY A 457 18.06 -17.00 -47.81
CA GLY A 457 17.01 -16.24 -48.49
C GLY A 457 16.38 -15.25 -47.51
N TYR A 458 15.69 -14.23 -48.01
CA TYR A 458 14.97 -13.29 -47.15
C TYR A 458 13.53 -13.08 -47.64
N THR A 459 12.60 -12.94 -46.69
CA THR A 459 11.26 -12.46 -46.96
C THR A 459 11.32 -10.98 -47.31
N GLN A 460 10.68 -10.59 -48.41
CA GLN A 460 10.61 -9.21 -48.88
C GLN A 460 9.62 -8.40 -48.01
N PRO A 461 10.05 -7.37 -47.27
CA PRO A 461 9.14 -6.51 -46.55
C PRO A 461 8.41 -5.56 -47.51
N THR A 462 7.24 -5.12 -47.09
CA THR A 462 6.41 -4.09 -47.73
C THR A 462 7.04 -2.70 -47.57
N ILE A 463 6.58 -1.73 -48.37
CA ILE A 463 7.07 -0.36 -48.25
C ILE A 463 6.70 0.27 -46.89
N ASP A 464 5.57 -0.12 -46.30
CA ASP A 464 5.11 0.32 -44.98
C ASP A 464 6.03 -0.20 -43.85
N GLU A 465 6.43 -1.46 -43.92
CA GLU A 465 7.38 -2.06 -42.98
C GLU A 465 8.76 -1.40 -43.07
N MET A 466 9.22 -1.08 -44.29
CA MET A 466 10.46 -0.34 -44.48
C MET A 466 10.36 1.10 -43.95
N ALA A 467 9.22 1.77 -44.15
CA ALA A 467 8.98 3.10 -43.60
C ALA A 467 9.04 3.08 -42.06
N THR A 468 8.43 2.07 -41.45
CA THR A 468 8.53 1.80 -40.00
C THR A 468 9.98 1.58 -39.58
N GLY A 469 10.74 0.82 -40.37
CA GLY A 469 12.18 0.62 -40.18
C GLY A 469 12.97 1.92 -40.17
N PHE A 470 12.72 2.84 -41.12
CA PHE A 470 13.36 4.17 -41.11
C PHE A 470 12.97 5.01 -39.90
N TRP A 471 11.69 4.97 -39.48
CA TRP A 471 11.24 5.68 -38.27
C TRP A 471 11.94 5.16 -37.00
N ARG A 472 12.17 3.85 -36.89
CA ARG A 472 13.03 3.27 -35.84
C ARG A 472 14.44 3.83 -35.89
N GLY A 473 15.03 3.94 -37.09
CA GLY A 473 16.37 4.49 -37.27
C GLY A 473 16.50 5.91 -36.74
N VAL A 474 15.54 6.79 -37.06
CA VAL A 474 15.48 8.15 -36.49
C VAL A 474 15.37 8.10 -34.96
N SER A 475 14.45 7.29 -34.44
CA SER A 475 14.20 7.15 -33.01
C SER A 475 15.41 6.62 -32.23
N TYR A 476 16.17 5.69 -32.80
CA TYR A 476 17.40 5.17 -32.19
C TYR A 476 18.53 6.20 -32.18
N ASN A 477 18.64 7.07 -33.19
CA ASN A 477 19.62 8.16 -33.17
C ASN A 477 19.31 9.16 -32.04
N VAL A 478 18.04 9.49 -31.81
CA VAL A 478 17.63 10.27 -30.61
C VAL A 478 17.93 9.52 -29.32
N ALA A 479 17.66 8.20 -29.27
CA ALA A 479 18.00 7.38 -28.11
C ALA A 479 19.50 7.40 -27.83
N GLY A 480 20.34 7.29 -28.88
CA GLY A 480 21.79 7.37 -28.81
C GLY A 480 22.26 8.69 -28.22
N LEU A 481 21.76 9.82 -28.74
CA LEU A 481 21.98 11.15 -28.14
C LEU A 481 21.62 11.15 -26.66
N GLY A 482 20.42 10.71 -26.33
CA GLY A 482 19.90 10.70 -24.95
C GLY A 482 20.61 9.73 -24.01
N LEU A 483 21.37 8.75 -24.52
CA LEU A 483 22.19 7.82 -23.73
C LEU A 483 23.58 8.39 -23.47
N LEU A 484 24.23 8.89 -24.52
CA LEU A 484 25.59 9.42 -24.46
C LEU A 484 25.66 10.72 -23.63
N SER A 485 24.57 11.47 -23.57
CA SER A 485 24.48 12.74 -22.83
C SER A 485 24.02 12.60 -21.37
N ARG A 486 23.95 11.39 -20.81
CA ARG A 486 23.46 11.19 -19.43
C ARG A 486 24.49 11.58 -18.37
N SER A 487 24.00 12.13 -17.27
CA SER A 487 24.77 12.35 -16.03
C SER A 487 23.89 12.11 -14.81
N ASN A 488 24.51 11.75 -13.69
CA ASN A 488 23.89 11.60 -12.38
C ASN A 488 24.36 12.69 -11.38
N GLU A 489 24.99 13.76 -11.88
CA GLU A 489 25.52 14.86 -11.04
C GLU A 489 24.44 15.75 -10.43
N VAL A 490 23.20 15.72 -10.95
CA VAL A 490 22.11 16.62 -10.56
C VAL A 490 21.00 15.84 -9.85
N THR A 491 20.59 16.35 -8.69
CA THR A 491 19.44 15.84 -7.94
C THR A 491 18.17 16.57 -8.35
N TYR A 492 17.08 15.84 -8.56
CA TYR A 492 15.78 16.39 -8.95
C TYR A 492 14.72 16.12 -7.87
N PRO A 493 13.81 17.08 -7.65
CA PRO A 493 12.64 16.83 -6.81
C PRO A 493 11.72 15.82 -7.51
N ALA A 494 11.26 14.84 -6.75
CA ALA A 494 10.35 13.81 -7.21
C ALA A 494 9.27 13.53 -6.18
N VAL A 495 8.19 12.91 -6.63
CA VAL A 495 7.09 12.44 -5.80
C VAL A 495 7.04 10.93 -5.91
N GLN A 496 7.28 10.25 -4.79
CA GLN A 496 7.07 8.82 -4.68
C GLN A 496 5.64 8.56 -4.24
N SER A 497 4.92 7.75 -5.00
CA SER A 497 3.57 7.30 -4.62
C SER A 497 3.64 5.86 -4.14
N GLY A 498 3.21 5.62 -2.91
CA GLY A 498 3.21 4.29 -2.29
C GLY A 498 1.88 3.98 -1.61
N GLN A 499 1.57 2.70 -1.45
CA GLN A 499 0.44 2.25 -0.63
C GLN A 499 0.93 1.94 0.77
N THR A 500 0.27 2.46 1.79
CA THR A 500 0.60 2.18 3.19
C THR A 500 -0.66 1.98 4.03
N ALA A 501 -0.57 1.10 5.02
CA ALA A 501 -1.68 0.75 5.90
C ALA A 501 -1.67 1.67 7.12
N VAL A 502 -2.69 2.52 7.25
CA VAL A 502 -2.77 3.52 8.31
C VAL A 502 -4.10 3.48 9.02
N HIS A 503 -4.15 3.98 10.26
CA HIS A 503 -5.41 4.22 10.93
C HIS A 503 -6.14 5.38 10.25
N VAL A 504 -7.40 5.17 9.90
CA VAL A 504 -8.29 6.19 9.34
C VAL A 504 -9.42 6.46 10.33
N ARG A 505 -9.77 7.74 10.53
CA ARG A 505 -10.85 8.11 11.46
C ARG A 505 -12.21 8.07 10.78
N GLU A 506 -13.05 7.11 11.17
CA GLU A 506 -14.46 7.09 10.83
C GLU A 506 -15.27 7.98 11.77
N ARG A 507 -15.58 9.21 11.32
CA ARG A 507 -16.19 10.27 12.14
C ARG A 507 -17.44 9.83 12.90
N ARG A 508 -18.31 9.02 12.29
CA ARG A 508 -19.55 8.54 12.91
C ARG A 508 -19.26 7.68 14.13
N PHE A 509 -18.41 6.66 13.97
CA PHE A 509 -18.01 5.79 15.08
C PHE A 509 -17.15 6.51 16.11
N ALA A 510 -16.27 7.43 15.70
CA ALA A 510 -15.46 8.24 16.62
C ALA A 510 -16.34 9.08 17.56
N SER A 511 -17.34 9.78 17.01
CA SER A 511 -18.30 10.55 17.81
C SER A 511 -19.08 9.67 18.80
N GLY A 512 -19.50 8.47 18.38
CA GLY A 512 -20.14 7.50 19.24
C GLY A 512 -19.24 6.98 20.37
N ALA A 513 -17.97 6.67 20.05
CA ALA A 513 -16.99 6.23 21.03
C ALA A 513 -16.71 7.32 22.08
N TYR A 514 -16.58 8.57 21.66
CA TYR A 514 -16.38 9.71 22.57
C TYR A 514 -17.59 9.96 23.46
N ALA A 515 -18.80 9.89 22.90
CA ALA A 515 -20.03 10.00 23.69
C ALA A 515 -20.14 8.88 24.74
N LEU A 516 -19.82 7.64 24.38
CA LEU A 516 -19.82 6.51 25.32
C LEU A 516 -18.75 6.64 26.40
N LEU A 517 -17.54 7.07 26.06
CA LEU A 517 -16.48 7.33 27.03
C LEU A 517 -16.85 8.46 28.01
N ALA A 518 -17.44 9.54 27.49
CA ALA A 518 -17.93 10.64 28.32
C ALA A 518 -19.06 10.17 29.25
N LEU A 519 -20.02 9.40 28.74
CA LEU A 519 -21.09 8.82 29.53
C LEU A 519 -20.57 7.88 30.61
N TRP A 520 -19.65 6.98 30.26
CA TRP A 520 -18.98 6.06 31.20
C TRP A 520 -18.28 6.83 32.32
N LEU A 521 -17.50 7.86 31.98
CA LEU A 521 -16.78 8.67 32.96
C LEU A 521 -17.74 9.43 33.89
N LEU A 522 -18.80 10.04 33.35
CA LEU A 522 -19.82 10.74 34.12
C LEU A 522 -20.54 9.81 35.10
N LEU A 523 -20.94 8.62 34.63
CA LEU A 523 -21.58 7.61 35.47
C LEU A 523 -20.64 7.13 36.58
N LEU A 524 -19.37 6.88 36.28
CA LEU A 524 -18.38 6.50 37.28
C LEU A 524 -18.19 7.58 38.33
N ILE A 525 -18.01 8.84 37.93
CA ILE A 525 -17.85 9.97 38.86
C ILE A 525 -19.09 10.07 39.75
N PHE A 526 -20.29 9.97 39.18
CA PHE A 526 -21.55 10.05 39.91
C PHE A 526 -21.70 8.92 40.94
N ILE A 527 -21.48 7.66 40.53
CA ILE A 527 -21.57 6.49 41.42
C ILE A 527 -20.51 6.56 42.51
N THR A 528 -19.29 6.94 42.16
CA THR A 528 -18.17 7.08 43.12
C THR A 528 -18.47 8.18 44.13
N ALA A 529 -18.86 9.38 43.70
CA ALA A 529 -19.17 10.49 44.59
C ALA A 529 -20.33 10.18 45.55
N ARG A 530 -21.36 9.45 45.08
CA ARG A 530 -22.52 9.10 45.88
C ARG A 530 -22.25 8.00 46.90
N SER A 531 -21.49 6.98 46.50
CA SER A 531 -21.42 5.71 47.22
C SER A 531 -20.05 5.43 47.83
N PHE A 532 -18.95 6.09 47.45
CA PHE A 532 -17.62 5.81 47.99
C PHE A 532 -17.50 6.24 49.46
N ARG A 533 -17.53 5.25 50.37
CA ARG A 533 -17.47 5.44 51.83
C ARG A 533 -16.53 4.40 52.46
N PRO A 534 -16.13 4.57 53.73
CA PRO A 534 -15.48 3.51 54.50
C PRO A 534 -16.32 2.22 54.47
N THR A 535 -15.67 1.06 54.32
CA THR A 535 -16.34 -0.25 54.24
C THR A 535 -15.65 -1.27 55.13
N PHE A 536 -16.31 -2.40 55.35
CA PHE A 536 -15.73 -3.55 56.07
C PHE A 536 -15.03 -4.55 55.14
N ALA A 537 -15.17 -4.39 53.82
CA ALA A 537 -14.57 -5.25 52.80
C ALA A 537 -14.09 -4.42 51.59
N GLY A 538 -13.06 -4.94 50.91
CA GLY A 538 -12.47 -4.31 49.72
C GLY A 538 -13.20 -4.59 48.40
N SER A 539 -14.06 -5.61 48.35
CA SER A 539 -14.90 -5.98 47.21
C SER A 539 -16.19 -6.64 47.71
N PHE A 540 -17.29 -6.47 46.97
CA PHE A 540 -18.52 -7.21 47.22
C PHE A 540 -18.50 -8.52 46.43
N ASP A 541 -18.53 -9.65 47.14
CA ASP A 541 -18.50 -11.00 46.58
C ASP A 541 -19.47 -11.92 47.33
N SER A 542 -19.65 -13.14 46.81
CA SER A 542 -20.57 -14.12 47.38
C SER A 542 -20.17 -14.54 48.80
N TYR A 543 -18.89 -14.42 49.20
CA TYR A 543 -18.45 -14.67 50.57
C TYR A 543 -18.96 -13.59 51.53
N ILE A 544 -18.85 -12.32 51.15
CA ILE A 544 -19.42 -11.20 51.92
C ILE A 544 -20.95 -11.35 52.03
N THR A 545 -21.62 -11.75 50.95
CA THR A 545 -23.07 -12.04 51.01
C THR A 545 -23.38 -13.20 51.95
N ALA A 546 -22.64 -14.31 51.90
CA ALA A 546 -22.84 -15.43 52.82
C ALA A 546 -22.65 -15.01 54.29
N LYS A 547 -21.70 -14.11 54.57
CA LYS A 547 -21.53 -13.50 55.90
C LYS A 547 -22.72 -12.64 56.31
N LEU A 548 -23.32 -11.86 55.40
CA LEU A 548 -24.52 -11.07 55.68
C LEU A 548 -25.74 -11.97 55.96
N VAL A 549 -25.84 -13.08 55.25
CA VAL A 549 -26.92 -14.07 55.37
C VAL A 549 -26.90 -14.80 56.71
N GLN A 550 -25.74 -14.91 57.40
CA GLN A 550 -25.69 -15.47 58.77
C GLN A 550 -26.61 -14.73 59.76
N ASN A 551 -26.93 -13.46 59.52
CA ASN A 551 -27.84 -12.69 60.38
C ASN A 551 -29.33 -12.98 60.10
N LYS A 552 -29.63 -13.73 59.04
CA LYS A 552 -30.99 -14.05 58.60
C LYS A 552 -31.04 -15.48 58.03
N PRO A 553 -30.90 -16.50 58.90
CA PRO A 553 -30.70 -17.89 58.46
C PRO A 553 -31.90 -18.46 57.68
N GLY A 554 -33.11 -17.92 57.89
CA GLY A 554 -34.32 -18.26 57.11
C GLY A 554 -34.20 -18.01 55.60
N LEU A 555 -33.19 -17.26 55.13
CA LEU A 555 -32.87 -17.15 53.70
C LEU A 555 -32.31 -18.46 53.10
N VAL A 556 -31.81 -19.39 53.91
CA VAL A 556 -31.10 -20.62 53.46
C VAL A 556 -31.71 -21.90 54.04
N GLU A 557 -32.52 -21.81 55.10
CA GLU A 557 -33.03 -22.98 55.85
C GLU A 557 -34.09 -23.81 55.11
N GLU A 558 -34.88 -23.22 54.20
CA GLU A 558 -36.10 -23.88 53.68
C GLU A 558 -36.03 -24.42 52.23
N SER A 559 -34.93 -24.25 51.48
CA SER A 559 -34.88 -24.79 50.10
C SER A 559 -33.49 -25.15 49.58
N SER A 560 -33.36 -26.37 49.06
CA SER A 560 -32.35 -26.72 48.04
C SER A 560 -32.95 -26.43 46.65
N GLY A 561 -32.63 -25.29 46.05
CA GLY A 561 -33.21 -24.87 44.77
C GLY A 561 -32.62 -23.56 44.21
N ASP A 562 -33.11 -23.12 43.04
CA ASP A 562 -32.73 -21.85 42.42
C ASP A 562 -33.21 -20.64 43.25
N LEU A 563 -32.50 -19.52 43.19
CA LEU A 563 -32.82 -18.27 43.90
C LEU A 563 -34.28 -17.83 43.64
N ALA A 564 -34.79 -18.11 42.43
CA ALA A 564 -36.14 -17.79 42.02
C ALA A 564 -37.25 -18.60 42.72
N ALA A 565 -36.91 -19.73 43.34
CA ALA A 565 -37.86 -20.60 44.05
C ALA A 565 -38.01 -20.25 45.54
N ASN A 566 -37.12 -19.43 46.08
CA ASN A 566 -37.11 -19.05 47.48
C ASN A 566 -37.89 -17.75 47.69
N GLU A 567 -39.06 -17.81 48.34
CA GLU A 567 -39.87 -16.62 48.62
C GLU A 567 -39.18 -15.65 49.59
N ASN A 568 -38.31 -16.14 50.47
CA ASN A 568 -37.65 -15.34 51.50
C ASN A 568 -36.64 -14.34 50.91
N VAL A 569 -36.14 -14.57 49.67
CA VAL A 569 -35.24 -13.60 49.01
C VAL A 569 -35.96 -12.37 48.45
N LYS A 570 -37.30 -12.40 48.36
CA LYS A 570 -38.10 -11.23 47.94
C LYS A 570 -38.29 -10.22 49.05
N GLU A 571 -37.98 -10.58 50.29
CA GLU A 571 -38.06 -9.68 51.43
C GLU A 571 -37.14 -8.46 51.25
N SER A 572 -37.58 -7.31 51.79
CA SER A 572 -36.81 -6.08 51.70
C SER A 572 -35.46 -6.21 52.38
N PHE A 573 -34.41 -5.74 51.72
CA PHE A 573 -33.08 -5.64 52.32
C PHE A 573 -32.97 -4.32 53.11
N GLY A 574 -32.49 -4.43 54.35
CA GLY A 574 -32.25 -3.31 55.25
C GLY A 574 -30.91 -2.62 55.00
N VAL A 575 -30.36 -1.95 56.01
CA VAL A 575 -29.01 -1.36 55.93
C VAL A 575 -28.01 -2.25 56.67
N ALA A 576 -26.88 -2.55 56.04
CA ALA A 576 -25.78 -3.23 56.71
C ALA A 576 -25.04 -2.24 57.62
N GLY A 577 -24.79 -2.60 58.88
CA GLY A 577 -24.03 -1.80 59.84
C GLY A 577 -23.24 -2.69 60.79
N SER A 578 -22.39 -2.10 61.63
CA SER A 578 -21.77 -2.84 62.75
C SER A 578 -22.70 -2.80 63.95
N ASP A 579 -22.97 -3.95 64.59
CA ASP A 579 -23.33 -3.92 66.01
C ASP A 579 -22.10 -3.47 66.80
N GLY A 580 -22.26 -2.86 67.98
CA GLY A 580 -21.14 -2.32 68.76
C GLY A 580 -20.06 -3.34 69.16
N ASN A 581 -20.23 -4.62 68.81
CA ASN A 581 -19.29 -5.71 69.04
C ASN A 581 -18.49 -6.08 67.77
N GLY A 582 -18.55 -5.26 66.72
CA GLY A 582 -17.82 -5.47 65.47
C GLY A 582 -18.41 -6.54 64.55
N ARG A 583 -19.63 -7.04 64.82
CA ARG A 583 -20.34 -7.94 63.91
C ARG A 583 -21.15 -7.12 62.91
N ILE A 584 -21.14 -7.54 61.65
CA ILE A 584 -21.96 -6.90 60.62
C ILE A 584 -23.40 -7.40 60.81
N VAL A 585 -24.37 -6.52 60.98
CA VAL A 585 -25.79 -6.82 61.16
C VAL A 585 -26.62 -6.03 60.15
N VAL A 586 -27.70 -6.63 59.65
CA VAL A 586 -28.67 -5.97 58.78
C VAL A 586 -29.83 -5.46 59.63
N ARG A 587 -30.08 -4.15 59.62
CA ARG A 587 -31.16 -3.50 60.38
C ARG A 587 -32.34 -3.11 59.50
#